data_AF-A0A357R417-F1
#
_entry.id   AF-A0A357R417-F1
#
_cell.length_a   1.000
_cell.length_b   1.000
_cell.length_c   1.000
_cell.angle_alpha   90.00
_cell.angle_beta   90.00
_cell.angle_gamma   90.00
#
_symmetry.space_group_name_H-M   'P 1'
#
loop_
_entity.id
_entity.type
_entity.pdbx_description
1 polymer ?
#
loop_
_entity_poly.entity_id
_entity_poly.type
_entity_poly.pdbx_seq_one_letter_code
_entity_poly.pdbx_strand_id
1 'polypeptide(L)'
;VTVSDLALILNGKGILSGTEAVFYQASRSNNINEIFLTSLALHESGRGTSQLANGVLFTPTDSTLPPRVVYNMYGIGAVDSNPILKGAEYAYNHG
;
A
#
# COMPACT_ATOMS: atom_id res chain seq x y z
N VAL A 1 12.48 -5.05 -17.31
CA VAL A 1 11.74 -5.83 -16.29
C VAL A 1 10.37 -6.11 -16.84
N THR A 2 9.88 -7.33 -16.65
CA THR A 2 8.57 -7.83 -17.06
C THR A 2 7.67 -8.00 -15.84
N VAL A 3 6.37 -8.27 -16.07
CA VAL A 3 5.45 -8.65 -14.98
C VAL A 3 5.94 -9.91 -14.27
N SER A 4 6.46 -10.90 -15.02
CA SER A 4 6.99 -12.14 -14.45
C SER A 4 8.21 -11.93 -13.55
N ASP A 5 9.07 -10.96 -13.88
CA ASP A 5 10.20 -10.60 -13.00
C ASP A 5 9.71 -10.05 -11.65
N LEU A 6 8.66 -9.22 -11.65
CA LEU A 6 8.04 -8.71 -10.43
C LEU A 6 7.31 -9.82 -9.65
N ALA A 7 6.69 -10.78 -10.35
CA ALA A 7 6.04 -11.92 -9.72
C ALA A 7 7.02 -12.73 -8.85
N LEU A 8 8.26 -12.92 -9.31
CA LEU A 8 9.30 -13.59 -8.55
C LEU A 8 9.66 -12.82 -7.26
N ILE A 9 9.69 -11.49 -7.33
CA ILE A 9 9.99 -10.62 -6.18
C ILE A 9 8.84 -10.66 -5.15
N LEU A 10 7.60 -10.60 -5.63
CA LEU A 10 6.40 -10.50 -4.80
C LEU A 10 5.87 -11.84 -4.28
N ASN A 11 6.36 -12.96 -4.82
CA ASN A 11 5.94 -14.30 -4.38
C ASN A 11 6.11 -14.48 -2.86
N GLY A 12 5.00 -14.83 -2.18
CA GLY A 12 4.99 -15.08 -0.74
C GLY A 12 5.19 -13.83 0.12
N LYS A 13 4.95 -12.62 -0.41
CA LYS A 13 5.09 -11.34 0.31
C LYS A 13 3.74 -10.83 0.84
N GLY A 14 3.03 -11.70 1.54
CA GLY A 14 1.72 -11.38 2.14
C GLY A 14 0.73 -10.84 1.12
N ILE A 15 0.07 -9.73 1.43
CA ILE A 15 -0.94 -9.11 0.57
C ILE A 15 -0.38 -8.60 -0.77
N LEU A 16 0.95 -8.46 -0.90
CA LEU A 16 1.58 -8.03 -2.16
C LEU A 16 1.76 -9.19 -3.14
N SER A 17 1.67 -10.45 -2.69
CA SER A 17 1.79 -11.61 -3.57
C SER A 17 0.65 -11.64 -4.60
N GLY A 18 0.96 -11.76 -5.89
CA GLY A 18 -0.05 -11.74 -6.96
C GLY A 18 -0.45 -10.34 -7.44
N THR A 19 0.22 -9.28 -6.97
CA THR A 19 -0.04 -7.89 -7.36
C THR A 19 0.96 -7.34 -8.39
N GLU A 20 1.82 -8.19 -8.96
CA GLU A 20 2.88 -7.81 -9.91
C GLU A 20 2.38 -7.01 -11.12
N ALA A 21 1.22 -7.34 -11.67
CA ALA A 21 0.64 -6.59 -12.79
C ALA A 21 0.25 -5.17 -12.37
N VAL A 22 -0.22 -4.99 -11.13
CA VAL A 22 -0.58 -3.69 -10.56
C VAL A 22 0.66 -2.83 -10.36
N PHE A 23 1.74 -3.38 -9.78
CA PHE A 23 3.01 -2.67 -9.65
C PHE A 23 3.60 -2.28 -11.00
N TYR A 24 3.59 -3.21 -11.97
CA TYR A 24 4.06 -2.94 -13.33
C TYR A 24 3.27 -1.80 -13.97
N GLN A 25 1.94 -1.84 -13.91
CA GLN A 25 1.09 -0.79 -14.47
C GLN A 25 1.31 0.56 -13.76
N ALA A 26 1.29 0.57 -12.42
CA ALA A 26 1.46 1.79 -11.63
C ALA A 26 2.81 2.47 -11.91
N SER A 27 3.89 1.69 -12.04
CA SER A 27 5.21 2.20 -12.38
C SER A 27 5.23 2.93 -13.73
N ARG A 28 4.57 2.37 -14.75
CA ARG A 28 4.50 2.97 -16.09
C ARG A 28 3.63 4.23 -16.10
N SER A 29 2.45 4.17 -15.49
CA SER A 29 1.53 5.32 -15.43
C SER A 29 2.15 6.53 -14.73
N ASN A 30 3.05 6.30 -13.78
CA ASN A 30 3.69 7.37 -13.01
C ASN A 30 5.14 7.66 -13.43
N ASN A 31 5.65 6.99 -14.48
CA ASN A 31 7.04 7.09 -14.92
C ASN A 31 8.07 6.86 -13.77
N ILE A 32 7.81 5.85 -12.94
CA ILE A 32 8.67 5.42 -11.83
C ILE A 32 9.31 4.09 -12.21
N ASN A 33 10.55 3.85 -11.78
CA ASN A 33 11.19 2.56 -11.93
C ASN A 33 10.42 1.47 -11.17
N GLU A 34 10.06 0.39 -11.86
CA GLU A 34 9.21 -0.70 -11.37
C GLU A 34 9.84 -1.49 -10.21
N ILE A 35 11.16 -1.70 -10.25
CA ILE A 35 11.88 -2.38 -9.17
C ILE A 35 11.89 -1.48 -7.94
N PHE A 36 12.20 -0.20 -8.10
CA PHE A 36 12.19 0.75 -7.00
C PHE A 36 10.81 0.83 -6.32
N LEU A 37 9.73 0.98 -7.09
CA LEU A 37 8.37 1.04 -6.57
C LEU A 37 8.01 -0.22 -5.78
N THR A 38 8.37 -1.39 -6.32
CA THR A 38 8.12 -2.69 -5.69
C THR A 38 8.95 -2.86 -4.41
N SER A 39 10.23 -2.50 -4.44
CA SER A 39 11.13 -2.54 -3.29
C SER A 39 10.68 -1.61 -2.17
N LEU A 40 10.19 -0.41 -2.51
CA LEU A 40 9.67 0.54 -1.53
C LEU A 40 8.44 -0.03 -0.82
N ALA A 41 7.45 -0.55 -1.58
CA ALA A 41 6.29 -1.19 -0.97
C ALA A 41 6.69 -2.35 -0.05
N LEU A 42 7.65 -3.19 -0.47
CA LEU A 42 8.14 -4.29 0.36
C LEU A 42 8.79 -3.81 1.66
N HIS A 43 9.52 -2.69 1.63
CA HIS A 43 10.15 -2.14 2.82
C HIS A 43 9.11 -1.56 3.78
N GLU A 44 8.29 -0.63 3.28
CA GLU A 44 7.33 0.14 4.09
C GLU A 44 6.19 -0.72 4.65
N SER A 45 5.77 -1.74 3.90
CA SER A 45 4.69 -2.63 4.34
C SER A 45 5.16 -3.81 5.20
N GLY A 46 6.45 -3.90 5.52
CA GLY A 46 7.02 -5.08 6.20
C GLY A 46 6.82 -6.35 5.38
N ARG A 47 7.09 -6.31 4.07
CA ARG A 47 6.87 -7.40 3.11
C ARG A 47 5.41 -7.85 3.03
N GLY A 48 4.49 -6.87 3.06
CA GLY A 48 3.05 -7.08 2.92
C GLY A 48 2.35 -7.58 4.17
N THR A 49 2.96 -7.51 5.36
CA THR A 49 2.38 -8.00 6.61
C THR A 49 2.03 -6.92 7.62
N SER A 50 2.37 -5.66 7.37
CA SER A 50 2.01 -4.55 8.27
C SER A 50 0.49 -4.39 8.36
N GLN A 51 0.01 -3.88 9.50
CA GLN A 51 -1.42 -3.64 9.73
C GLN A 51 -2.02 -2.70 8.69
N LEU A 52 -1.34 -1.59 8.36
CA LEU A 52 -1.78 -0.64 7.34
C LEU A 52 -1.87 -1.27 5.94
N ALA A 53 -0.95 -2.17 5.60
CA ALA A 53 -0.99 -2.89 4.33
C ALA A 53 -2.12 -3.93 4.27
N ASN A 54 -2.52 -4.52 5.40
CA ASN A 54 -3.53 -5.59 5.44
C ASN A 54 -4.97 -5.10 5.65
N GLY A 55 -5.16 -3.77 5.71
CA GLY A 55 -6.47 -3.16 5.81
C GLY A 55 -6.80 -2.69 7.22
N VAL A 56 -7.26 -1.45 7.33
CA VAL A 56 -7.73 -0.85 8.57
C VAL A 56 -9.13 -0.29 8.33
N LEU A 57 -10.11 -0.65 9.16
CA LEU A 57 -11.41 0.02 9.15
C LEU A 57 -11.21 1.43 9.71
N PHE A 58 -11.40 2.44 8.85
CA PHE A 58 -11.38 3.84 9.24
C PHE A 58 -12.80 4.40 9.27
N THR A 59 -13.14 5.06 10.38
CA THR A 59 -14.40 5.78 10.56
C THR A 59 -14.09 7.28 10.59
N PRO A 60 -14.56 8.06 9.61
CA PRO A 60 -14.34 9.51 9.60
C PRO A 60 -15.08 10.20 10.74
N THR A 61 -14.58 11.36 11.18
CA THR A 61 -15.24 12.18 12.20
C THR A 61 -16.50 12.87 11.66
N ASP A 62 -16.52 13.16 10.35
CA ASP A 62 -17.72 13.62 9.67
C ASP A 62 -18.69 12.45 9.52
N SER A 63 -19.78 12.48 10.31
CA SER A 63 -20.79 11.43 10.34
C SER A 63 -21.60 11.32 9.05
N THR A 64 -21.45 12.24 8.09
CA THR A 64 -22.06 12.13 6.76
C THR A 64 -21.27 11.20 5.83
N LEU A 65 -20.02 10.87 6.18
CA LEU A 65 -19.16 10.02 5.40
C LEU A 65 -19.15 8.57 5.96
N PRO A 66 -19.21 7.54 5.10
CA PRO A 66 -19.29 6.15 5.55
C PRO A 66 -17.92 5.59 5.97
N PRO A 67 -17.86 4.72 7.01
CA PRO A 67 -16.65 3.95 7.31
C PRO A 67 -16.23 3.05 6.15
N ARG A 68 -14.92 2.85 5.95
CA ARG A 68 -14.41 1.88 4.97
C ARG A 68 -13.08 1.26 5.41
N VAL A 69 -12.82 0.06 4.91
CA VAL A 69 -11.50 -0.56 5.03
C VAL A 69 -10.57 0.10 4.02
N VAL A 70 -9.45 0.64 4.52
CA VAL A 70 -8.44 1.33 3.71
C VAL A 70 -7.10 0.61 3.82
N TYR A 71 -6.27 0.77 2.78
CA TYR A 71 -4.97 0.12 2.67
C TYR A 71 -3.90 1.17 2.43
N ASN A 72 -2.73 0.99 3.04
CA ASN A 72 -1.59 1.87 2.84
C ASN A 72 -0.31 1.05 2.73
N MET A 73 0.16 0.86 1.50
CA MET A 73 1.31 0.00 1.17
C MET A 73 2.66 0.69 1.33
N TYR A 74 2.66 2.01 1.51
CA TYR A 74 3.86 2.85 1.46
C TYR A 74 4.05 3.70 2.73
N GLY A 75 3.22 3.48 3.77
CA GLY A 75 3.29 4.25 5.01
C GLY A 75 3.01 5.75 4.84
N ILE A 76 2.37 6.18 3.75
CA ILE A 76 2.18 7.61 3.45
C ILE A 76 1.24 8.22 4.49
N GLY A 77 1.67 9.30 5.14
CA GLY A 77 0.89 9.96 6.19
C GLY A 77 0.87 9.21 7.53
N ALA A 78 1.62 8.12 7.68
CA ALA A 78 1.75 7.40 8.95
C ALA A 78 2.73 8.13 9.90
N VAL A 79 2.22 9.13 10.63
CA VAL A 79 3.02 9.94 11.56
C VAL A 79 3.40 9.14 12.82
N ASP A 80 4.66 9.23 13.26
CA ASP A 80 5.24 8.47 14.39
C ASP A 80 4.39 8.42 15.68
N SER A 81 3.68 9.50 16.00
CA SER A 81 2.86 9.57 17.21
C SER A 81 1.62 8.69 17.18
N ASN A 82 1.05 8.44 16.00
CA ASN A 82 -0.06 7.52 15.80
C ASN A 82 -0.12 7.03 14.33
N PRO A 83 0.82 6.16 13.92
CA PRO A 83 1.05 5.87 12.52
C PRO A 83 -0.12 5.12 11.88
N ILE A 84 -0.80 4.25 12.63
CA ILE A 84 -1.96 3.49 12.14
C ILE A 84 -3.14 4.40 11.85
N LEU A 85 -3.54 5.25 12.81
CA LEU A 85 -4.69 6.13 12.61
C LEU A 85 -4.40 7.16 11.52
N LYS A 86 -3.21 7.78 11.54
CA LYS A 86 -2.86 8.83 10.57
C LYS A 86 -2.61 8.28 9.16
N GLY A 87 -2.00 7.11 9.05
CA GLY A 87 -1.85 6.40 7.78
C GLY A 87 -3.19 5.95 7.20
N ALA A 88 -4.13 5.50 8.04
CA ALA A 88 -5.48 5.13 7.63
C ALA A 88 -6.34 6.35 7.24
N GLU A 89 -6.25 7.43 8.00
CA GLU A 89 -6.89 8.72 7.67
C GLU A 89 -6.41 9.24 6.31
N TYR A 90 -5.10 9.22 6.07
CA TYR A 90 -4.52 9.62 4.79
C TYR A 90 -5.02 8.74 3.64
N ALA A 91 -4.99 7.41 3.82
CA ALA A 91 -5.47 6.46 2.84
C ALA A 91 -6.98 6.57 2.58
N TYR A 92 -7.78 6.91 3.59
CA TYR A 92 -9.18 7.26 3.41
C TYR A 92 -9.29 8.46 2.47
N ASN A 93 -8.62 9.57 2.75
CA ASN A 93 -8.82 10.80 1.97
C ASN A 93 -8.26 10.78 0.54
N HIS A 94 -7.31 9.89 0.21
CA HIS A 94 -6.60 9.89 -1.08
C HIS A 94 -6.68 8.56 -1.85
N GLY A 95 -7.36 7.55 -1.29
CA GLY A 95 -7.51 6.22 -1.87
C GLY A 95 -8.75 6.06 -2.75
#